data_AF-A0A0G1BKK8-F1
#
_entry.id   AF-A0A0G1BKK8-F1
#
_cell.length_a   1.000
_cell.length_b   1.000
_cell.length_c   1.000
_cell.angle_alpha   90.00
_cell.angle_beta   90.00
_cell.angle_gamma   90.00
#
_symmetry.space_group_name_H-M   'P 1'
#
loop_
_entity.id
_entity.type
_entity.pdbx_description
1 polymer ?
#
loop_
_entity_poly.entity_id
_entity_poly.type
_entity_poly.pdbx_seq_one_letter_code
_entity_poly.pdbx_strand_id
1 'polypeptide(L)'
;MAEKGYLKLENGQILEGDSIGSSTEVAGEVVFSTGMVGYPEGLTDPSYYGQILVQTYPLIGNYGVPKETKANNLTEKFESDRIQIRGLIVSEYVDNRTHYEAGQTLKDWLVKYKIPCLSGIDTRSLTKTLRDKGVMKGIITFSQTPIKSGFFIDINRENLVPFVSTAKQQIYGNGKIKVLFIDCGLKENQIRLMLKYNTTVIRVPWNYNPFLDNWRAVLKFSN
;
A
#
# COMPACT_ATOMS: atom_id res chain seq x y z
N MET A 1 9.91 25.83 10.17
CA MET A 1 9.75 24.67 11.07
C MET A 1 8.94 23.62 10.32
N ALA A 2 9.31 22.35 10.40
CA ALA A 2 8.48 21.29 9.83
C ALA A 2 7.12 21.28 10.55
N GLU A 3 6.04 21.09 9.79
CA GLU A 3 4.70 20.91 10.37
C GLU A 3 4.71 19.62 11.21
N LYS A 4 4.11 19.65 12.40
CA LYS A 4 4.04 18.48 13.28
C LYS A 4 2.80 17.66 12.96
N GLY A 5 2.92 16.34 13.06
CA GLY A 5 1.80 15.41 13.00
C GLY A 5 1.87 14.38 14.12
N TYR A 6 0.75 13.72 14.38
CA TYR A 6 0.58 12.81 15.50
C TYR A 6 -0.05 11.51 15.02
N LEU A 7 0.58 10.38 15.35
CA LEU A 7 -0.03 9.07 15.29
C LEU A 7 -0.67 8.77 16.65
N LYS A 8 -1.99 8.69 16.67
CA LYS A 8 -2.77 8.36 17.88
C LYS A 8 -3.30 6.95 17.75
N LEU A 9 -2.96 6.09 18.70
CA LEU A 9 -3.38 4.68 18.72
C LEU A 9 -4.58 4.49 19.65
N GLU A 10 -5.39 3.45 19.39
CA GLU A 10 -6.58 3.15 20.19
C GLU A 10 -6.27 2.83 21.66
N ASN A 11 -5.03 2.43 21.96
CA ASN A 11 -4.55 2.18 23.32
C ASN A 11 -4.21 3.46 24.10
N GLY A 12 -4.40 4.64 23.50
CA GLY A 12 -4.13 5.96 24.09
C GLY A 12 -2.72 6.49 23.86
N GLN A 13 -1.81 5.71 23.26
CA GLN A 13 -0.47 6.18 22.92
C GLN A 13 -0.52 7.23 21.81
N ILE A 14 0.22 8.32 22.01
CA ILE A 14 0.38 9.41 21.04
C ILE A 14 1.86 9.50 20.68
N LEU A 15 2.17 9.40 19.40
CA LEU A 15 3.51 9.51 18.86
C LEU A 15 3.57 10.77 18.00
N GLU A 16 4.41 11.71 18.38
CA GLU A 16 4.69 12.91 17.59
C GLU A 16 5.74 12.60 16.54
N GLY A 17 5.54 13.13 15.33
CA GLY A 17 6.51 13.09 14.26
C GLY A 17 6.48 14.37 13.43
N ASP A 18 7.47 14.51 12.56
CA ASP A 18 7.50 15.55 11.55
C ASP A 18 6.65 15.12 10.35
N SER A 19 5.73 15.99 9.93
CA SER A 19 4.84 15.78 8.79
C SER A 19 5.63 15.85 7.49
N ILE A 20 5.55 14.76 6.74
CA ILE A 20 6.05 14.60 5.38
C ILE A 20 4.87 14.23 4.49
N GLY A 21 4.84 14.70 3.25
CA GLY A 21 3.74 14.39 2.33
C GLY A 21 2.53 15.30 2.56
N SER A 22 1.33 14.71 2.57
CA SER A 22 0.07 15.45 2.66
C SER A 22 -0.40 15.65 4.10
N SER A 23 -0.89 16.83 4.45
CA SER A 23 -1.50 17.11 5.76
C SER A 23 -2.97 16.64 5.86
N THR A 24 -3.28 15.49 5.25
CA THR A 24 -4.63 14.90 5.26
C THR A 24 -4.77 13.98 6.46
N GLU A 25 -5.82 14.17 7.27
CA GLU A 25 -6.10 13.26 8.39
C GLU A 25 -6.63 11.92 7.88
N VAL A 26 -6.07 10.82 8.39
CA VAL A 26 -6.45 9.47 7.99
C VAL A 26 -6.57 8.55 9.19
N ALA A 27 -7.59 7.71 9.17
CA ALA A 27 -7.76 6.60 10.09
C ALA A 27 -7.54 5.29 9.34
N GLY A 28 -6.93 4.32 10.03
CA GLY A 28 -6.68 2.99 9.51
C GLY A 28 -6.12 2.04 10.55
N GLU A 29 -5.94 0.80 10.15
CA GLU A 29 -5.26 -0.20 10.97
C GLU A 29 -3.74 -0.02 10.82
N VAL A 30 -3.01 0.04 11.94
CA VAL A 30 -1.56 0.26 11.96
C VAL A 30 -0.87 -1.09 11.89
N VAL A 31 -0.09 -1.29 10.83
CA VAL A 31 0.66 -2.52 10.57
C VAL A 31 2.12 -2.18 10.34
N PHE A 32 3.03 -3.16 10.51
CA PHE A 32 4.45 -2.95 10.25
C PHE A 32 4.97 -3.89 9.17
N SER A 33 5.95 -3.41 8.39
CA SER A 33 6.68 -4.23 7.42
C SER A 33 8.15 -4.35 7.82
N THR A 34 8.66 -5.57 7.75
CA THR A 34 10.08 -5.91 7.96
C THR A 34 10.91 -5.87 6.69
N GLY A 35 10.30 -5.49 5.56
CA GLY A 35 11.02 -5.31 4.30
C GLY A 35 12.03 -4.16 4.42
N MET A 36 13.30 -4.42 4.12
CA MET A 36 14.36 -3.42 4.15
C MET A 36 14.46 -2.60 2.84
N VAL A 37 13.89 -3.14 1.76
CA VAL A 37 13.94 -2.58 0.42
C VAL A 37 12.56 -2.73 -0.23
N GLY A 38 12.36 -2.03 -1.33
CA GLY A 38 11.12 -2.10 -2.10
C GLY A 38 9.96 -1.33 -1.45
N TYR A 39 10.23 -0.21 -0.78
CA TYR A 39 9.14 0.62 -0.25
C TYR A 39 8.18 1.12 -1.35
N PRO A 40 8.58 1.52 -2.58
CA PRO A 40 7.60 1.91 -3.59
C PRO A 40 6.64 0.77 -3.95
N GLU A 41 7.17 -0.43 -4.13
CA GLU A 41 6.42 -1.66 -4.41
C GLU A 41 5.46 -1.97 -3.25
N GLY A 42 5.97 -1.97 -2.02
CA GLY A 42 5.17 -2.21 -0.82
C GLY A 42 4.05 -1.19 -0.61
N LEU A 43 4.27 0.09 -0.91
CA LEU A 43 3.25 1.13 -0.78
C LEU A 43 2.13 1.01 -1.83
N THR A 44 2.42 0.36 -2.97
CA THR A 44 1.44 0.07 -4.03
C THR A 44 0.83 -1.33 -3.93
N ASP A 45 1.12 -2.09 -2.87
CA ASP A 45 0.58 -3.42 -2.68
C ASP A 45 -0.89 -3.36 -2.22
N PRO A 46 -1.85 -3.94 -2.98
CA PRO A 46 -3.27 -3.93 -2.61
C PRO A 46 -3.57 -4.55 -1.25
N SER A 47 -2.69 -5.40 -0.71
CA SER A 47 -2.87 -5.98 0.63
C SER A 47 -2.92 -4.93 1.75
N TYR A 48 -2.27 -3.78 1.56
CA TYR A 48 -2.24 -2.71 2.57
C TYR A 48 -3.39 -1.70 2.43
N TYR A 49 -4.41 -2.00 1.63
CA TYR A 49 -5.54 -1.11 1.45
C TYR A 49 -6.21 -0.79 2.79
N GLY A 50 -6.33 0.51 3.10
CA GLY A 50 -6.94 0.97 4.35
C GLY A 50 -5.99 1.02 5.56
N GLN A 51 -4.75 0.57 5.41
CA GLN A 51 -3.80 0.45 6.52
C GLN A 51 -2.80 1.61 6.58
N ILE A 52 -2.33 1.91 7.79
CA ILE A 52 -1.20 2.81 8.05
C ILE A 52 0.04 1.94 8.20
N LEU A 53 0.98 2.08 7.28
CA LEU A 53 2.16 1.22 7.21
C LEU A 53 3.32 1.83 8.00
N VAL A 54 3.87 1.05 8.93
CA VAL A 54 5.10 1.36 9.67
C VAL A 54 6.26 0.64 9.00
N GLN A 55 7.25 1.39 8.52
CA GLN A 55 8.48 0.79 8.03
C GLN A 55 9.46 0.58 9.18
N THR A 56 9.89 -0.66 9.35
CA THR A 56 10.89 -0.99 10.38
C THR A 56 12.31 -0.61 9.96
N TYR A 57 12.58 -0.57 8.66
CA TYR A 57 13.86 -0.07 8.16
C TYR A 57 13.94 1.44 8.39
N PRO A 58 15.01 1.95 9.04
CA PRO A 58 15.01 3.30 9.57
C PRO A 58 15.08 4.38 8.48
N LEU A 59 15.81 4.12 7.38
CA LEU A 59 16.10 5.10 6.33
C LEU A 59 15.15 4.90 5.14
N ILE A 60 14.11 5.72 5.03
CA ILE A 60 13.11 5.61 3.96
C ILE A 60 13.13 6.85 3.06
N GLY A 61 13.06 6.65 1.75
CA GLY A 61 13.11 7.71 0.74
C GLY A 61 14.47 7.90 0.06
N ASN A 62 15.52 7.23 0.55
CA ASN A 62 16.90 7.35 0.06
C ASN A 62 17.07 7.16 -1.46
N TYR A 63 16.36 6.20 -2.06
CA TYR A 63 16.43 5.92 -3.50
C TYR A 63 15.28 6.54 -4.30
N GLY A 64 14.49 7.45 -3.71
CA GLY A 64 13.36 8.09 -4.36
C GLY A 64 12.26 7.12 -4.78
N VAL A 65 11.48 7.50 -5.79
CA VAL A 65 10.40 6.67 -6.35
C VAL A 65 10.65 6.48 -7.85
N PRO A 66 10.56 5.26 -8.39
CA PRO A 66 10.69 5.00 -9.82
C PRO A 66 9.72 5.82 -10.66
N LYS A 67 10.05 6.04 -11.94
CA LYS A 67 9.10 6.66 -12.88
C LYS A 67 7.85 5.80 -13.03
N GLU A 68 6.69 6.45 -13.04
CA GLU A 68 5.40 5.82 -13.28
C GLU A 68 5.21 5.53 -14.77
N THR A 69 5.82 4.44 -15.25
CA THR A 69 5.68 3.95 -16.62
C THR A 69 4.75 2.75 -16.67
N LYS A 70 4.02 2.63 -17.79
CA LYS A 70 3.15 1.50 -18.08
C LYS A 70 3.51 0.87 -19.42
N ALA A 71 3.52 -0.45 -19.45
CA ALA A 71 3.62 -1.26 -20.66
C ALA A 71 2.44 -2.22 -20.70
N ASN A 72 1.72 -2.30 -21.82
CA ASN A 72 0.57 -3.20 -21.99
C ASN A 72 -0.48 -3.09 -20.87
N ASN A 73 -0.81 -1.85 -20.47
CA ASN A 73 -1.75 -1.55 -19.37
C ASN A 73 -1.33 -2.07 -17.98
N LEU A 74 -0.06 -2.45 -17.79
CA LEU A 74 0.53 -2.79 -16.50
C LEU A 74 1.60 -1.77 -16.15
N THR A 75 1.71 -1.41 -14.89
CA THR A 75 2.88 -0.70 -14.36
C THR A 75 4.12 -1.59 -14.49
N GLU A 76 5.28 -0.99 -14.73
CA GLU A 76 6.53 -1.76 -14.86
C GLU A 76 7.22 -2.01 -13.51
N LYS A 77 7.06 -1.08 -12.57
CA LYS A 77 7.84 -1.01 -11.32
C LYS A 77 6.98 -1.01 -10.06
N PHE A 78 5.66 -1.07 -10.19
CA PHE A 78 4.72 -1.03 -9.07
C PHE A 78 3.89 -2.32 -9.03
N GLU A 79 3.22 -2.55 -7.90
CA GLU A 79 2.35 -3.71 -7.71
C GLU A 79 0.88 -3.40 -7.97
N SER A 80 0.53 -2.12 -8.09
CA SER A 80 -0.76 -1.66 -8.62
C SER A 80 -0.63 -0.25 -9.21
N ASP A 81 -1.72 0.28 -9.75
CA ASP A 81 -1.78 1.57 -10.43
C ASP A 81 -1.80 2.80 -9.51
N ARG A 82 -1.85 2.59 -8.19
CA ARG A 82 -1.88 3.65 -7.17
C ARG A 82 -1.24 3.21 -5.86
N ILE A 83 -0.99 4.18 -4.98
CA ILE A 83 -0.66 3.90 -3.58
C ILE A 83 -1.90 3.32 -2.87
N GLN A 84 -1.71 2.24 -2.12
CA GLN A 84 -2.80 1.50 -1.47
C GLN A 84 -2.87 1.79 0.04
N ILE A 85 -1.73 2.10 0.66
CA ILE A 85 -1.68 2.52 2.07
C ILE A 85 -2.45 3.83 2.28
N ARG A 86 -2.99 4.02 3.48
CA ARG A 86 -3.59 5.29 3.92
C ARG A 86 -2.59 6.27 4.50
N GLY A 87 -1.51 5.77 5.09
CA GLY A 87 -0.49 6.59 5.72
C GLY A 87 0.80 5.82 5.95
N LEU A 88 1.90 6.56 6.11
CA LEU A 88 3.23 5.99 6.26
C LEU A 88 3.88 6.50 7.54
N ILE A 89 4.51 5.61 8.30
CA ILE A 89 5.26 5.94 9.51
C ILE A 89 6.70 5.46 9.32
N VAL A 90 7.65 6.37 9.48
CA VAL A 90 9.09 6.09 9.30
C VAL A 90 9.90 6.64 10.47
N SER A 91 11.06 6.03 10.71
CA SER A 91 12.01 6.54 11.70
C SER A 91 12.71 7.78 11.15
N GLU A 92 13.29 7.69 9.96
CA GLU A 92 13.99 8.79 9.32
C GLU A 92 13.63 8.87 7.83
N TYR A 93 13.06 10.00 7.45
CA TYR A 93 12.86 10.36 6.05
C TYR A 93 14.14 10.94 5.47
N VAL A 94 14.63 10.34 4.39
CA VAL A 94 15.77 10.83 3.63
C VAL A 94 15.26 11.51 2.36
N ASP A 95 15.41 12.82 2.27
CA ASP A 95 14.99 13.60 1.11
C ASP A 95 16.02 13.53 -0.03
N ASN A 96 16.14 12.37 -0.67
CA ASN A 96 17.13 12.12 -1.70
C ASN A 96 16.58 11.30 -2.87
N ARG A 97 17.34 11.22 -3.98
CA ARG A 97 17.05 10.45 -5.19
C ARG A 97 18.33 9.82 -5.75
N THR A 98 19.08 9.07 -4.95
CA THR A 98 20.41 8.57 -5.38
C THR A 98 20.37 7.41 -6.36
N HIS A 99 19.20 7.00 -6.84
CA HIS A 99 19.03 5.84 -7.71
C HIS A 99 18.74 6.24 -9.15
N TYR A 100 19.33 5.54 -10.12
CA TYR A 100 19.23 5.87 -11.54
C TYR A 100 17.80 5.81 -12.11
N GLU A 101 16.93 4.97 -11.51
CA GLU A 101 15.51 4.87 -11.90
C GLU A 101 14.61 5.89 -11.21
N ALA A 102 15.13 6.70 -10.27
CA ALA A 102 14.32 7.64 -9.51
C ALA A 102 13.74 8.73 -10.41
N GLY A 103 12.41 8.78 -10.53
CA GLY A 103 11.68 9.81 -11.25
C GLY A 103 11.30 11.00 -10.37
N GLN A 104 11.00 10.75 -9.09
CA GLN A 104 10.55 11.75 -8.11
C GLN A 104 11.01 11.41 -6.69
N THR A 105 10.89 12.34 -5.73
CA THR A 105 11.13 12.05 -4.31
C THR A 105 9.94 11.29 -3.76
N LEU A 106 10.14 10.58 -2.66
CA LEU A 106 9.03 9.96 -1.95
C LEU A 106 8.05 11.03 -1.41
N LYS A 107 8.54 12.17 -0.92
CA LYS A 107 7.68 13.29 -0.50
C LYS A 107 6.75 13.76 -1.61
N ASP A 108 7.27 14.07 -2.80
CA ASP A 108 6.47 14.58 -3.92
C ASP A 108 5.41 13.57 -4.34
N TRP A 109 5.79 12.28 -4.34
CA TRP A 109 4.87 11.19 -4.65
C TRP A 109 3.74 11.07 -3.61
N LEU A 110 4.06 11.14 -2.31
CA LEU A 110 3.05 11.10 -1.25
C LEU A 110 2.11 12.30 -1.31
N VAL A 111 2.62 13.51 -1.58
CA VAL A 111 1.78 14.70 -1.79
C VAL A 111 0.82 14.51 -2.97
N LYS A 112 1.33 14.02 -4.11
CA LYS A 112 0.54 13.77 -5.32
C LYS A 112 -0.65 12.84 -5.05
N TYR A 113 -0.44 11.80 -4.25
CA TYR A 113 -1.49 10.82 -3.89
C TYR A 113 -2.24 11.15 -2.59
N LYS A 114 -1.98 12.32 -1.99
CA LYS A 114 -2.61 12.78 -0.73
C LYS A 114 -2.40 11.82 0.43
N ILE A 115 -1.22 11.23 0.52
CA ILE A 115 -0.86 10.30 1.59
C ILE A 115 -0.05 11.03 2.66
N PRO A 116 -0.51 11.06 3.93
CA PRO A 116 0.28 11.57 5.03
C PRO A 116 1.41 10.61 5.40
N CYS A 117 2.56 11.18 5.79
CA CYS A 117 3.70 10.45 6.31
C CYS A 117 4.24 11.15 7.56
N LEU A 118 4.59 10.39 8.60
CA LEU A 118 5.24 10.92 9.79
C LEU A 118 6.65 10.35 9.91
N SER A 119 7.64 11.24 10.00
CA SER A 119 9.04 10.92 10.25
C SER A 119 9.42 11.22 11.70
N GLY A 120 10.50 10.63 12.20
CA GLY A 120 11.01 10.87 13.57
C GLY A 120 10.31 10.04 14.64
N ILE A 121 9.48 9.07 14.26
CA ILE A 121 8.80 8.17 15.20
C ILE A 121 9.71 6.97 15.47
N ASP A 122 9.84 6.55 16.73
CA ASP A 122 10.50 5.30 17.10
C ASP A 122 9.69 4.09 16.59
N THR A 123 9.95 3.69 15.35
CA THR A 123 9.27 2.58 14.69
C THR A 123 9.60 1.24 15.34
N ARG A 124 10.73 1.11 16.04
CA ARG A 124 11.11 -0.10 16.77
C ARG A 124 10.23 -0.30 18.00
N SER A 125 10.07 0.75 18.80
CA SER A 125 9.17 0.74 19.96
C SER A 125 7.72 0.51 19.51
N LEU A 126 7.27 1.21 18.47
CA LEU A 126 5.94 1.03 17.89
C LEU A 126 5.71 -0.41 17.40
N THR A 127 6.67 -0.99 16.69
CA THR A 127 6.60 -2.38 16.20
C THR A 127 6.51 -3.38 17.34
N LYS A 128 7.23 -3.15 18.45
CA LYS A 128 7.13 -4.00 19.64
C LYS A 128 5.73 -3.95 20.22
N THR A 129 5.15 -2.76 20.38
CA THR A 129 3.78 -2.60 20.88
C THR A 129 2.76 -3.30 19.98
N LEU A 130 2.88 -3.16 18.65
CA LEU A 130 2.02 -3.83 17.67
C LEU A 130 2.15 -5.36 17.70
N ARG A 131 3.35 -5.87 17.97
CA ARG A 131 3.58 -7.31 18.11
C ARG A 131 2.96 -7.87 19.39
N ASP A 132 3.09 -7.14 20.50
CA ASP A 132 2.65 -7.61 21.82
C ASP A 132 1.12 -7.51 21.99
N LYS A 133 0.50 -6.45 21.44
CA LYS A 133 -0.95 -6.19 21.58
C LYS A 133 -1.79 -6.66 20.40
N GLY A 134 -1.15 -7.12 19.32
CA GLY A 134 -1.82 -7.37 18.05
C GLY A 134 -2.05 -6.08 17.26
N VAL A 135 -2.77 -6.22 16.15
CA VAL A 135 -2.99 -5.09 15.24
C VAL A 135 -3.85 -4.03 15.92
N MET A 136 -3.46 -2.77 15.80
CA MET A 136 -4.12 -1.65 16.48
C MET A 136 -4.68 -0.64 15.50
N LYS A 137 -5.80 -0.03 15.85
CA LYS A 137 -6.34 1.11 15.09
C LYS A 137 -5.56 2.37 15.41
N GLY A 138 -5.30 3.17 14.39
CA GLY A 138 -4.55 4.41 14.50
C GLY A 138 -5.10 5.52 13.62
N ILE A 139 -4.79 6.74 14.01
CA ILE A 139 -5.15 7.95 13.26
C ILE A 139 -3.91 8.82 13.14
N ILE A 140 -3.60 9.23 11.91
CA ILE A 140 -2.66 10.32 11.65
C ILE A 140 -3.47 11.61 11.59
N THR A 141 -3.08 12.58 12.43
CA THR A 141 -3.74 13.88 12.57
C THR A 141 -2.70 14.97 12.76
N PHE A 142 -3.05 16.19 12.38
CA PHE A 142 -2.22 17.39 12.58
C PHE A 142 -2.74 18.25 13.73
N SER A 143 -3.82 17.80 14.39
CA SER A 143 -4.35 18.39 15.60
C SER A 143 -3.72 17.76 16.85
N GLN A 144 -3.30 18.60 17.78
CA GLN A 144 -2.81 18.13 19.09
C GLN A 144 -3.97 17.69 20.01
N THR A 145 -5.22 18.06 19.69
CA THR A 145 -6.39 17.75 20.51
C THR A 145 -6.61 16.23 20.62
N PRO A 146 -6.85 15.67 21.82
CA PRO A 146 -7.15 14.25 21.99
C PRO A 146 -8.34 13.84 21.11
N ILE A 147 -8.17 12.75 20.35
CA ILE A 147 -9.26 12.23 19.52
C ILE A 147 -10.19 11.41 20.42
N LYS A 148 -11.50 11.64 20.30
CA LYS A 148 -12.52 10.84 20.99
C LYS A 148 -12.51 9.42 20.41
N SER A 149 -12.75 8.40 21.25
CA SER A 149 -12.70 6.98 20.89
C SER A 149 -13.59 6.55 19.69
N GLY A 150 -14.55 7.37 19.27
CA GLY A 150 -15.44 7.10 18.12
C GLY A 150 -14.85 7.34 16.72
N PHE A 151 -13.60 7.81 16.59
CA PHE A 151 -12.98 8.10 15.28
C PHE A 151 -12.14 6.93 14.71
N PHE A 152 -11.92 5.87 15.48
CA PHE A 152 -11.18 4.71 14.99
C PHE A 152 -12.04 3.89 14.03
N ILE A 153 -11.55 3.70 12.81
CA ILE A 153 -12.22 2.92 11.77
C ILE A 153 -11.68 1.49 11.82
N ASP A 154 -12.60 0.53 11.84
CA ASP A 154 -12.30 -0.89 11.72
C ASP A 154 -12.49 -1.34 10.28
N ILE A 155 -11.42 -1.29 9.49
CA ILE A 155 -11.47 -1.63 8.05
C ILE A 155 -11.84 -3.09 7.82
N ASN A 156 -11.58 -3.98 8.78
CA ASN A 156 -11.80 -5.41 8.66
C ASN A 156 -13.26 -5.82 8.86
N ARG A 157 -14.15 -4.87 9.20
CA ARG A 157 -15.60 -5.12 9.29
C ARG A 157 -16.29 -5.13 7.94
N GLU A 158 -15.66 -4.56 6.92
CA GLU A 158 -16.19 -4.49 5.57
C GLU A 158 -15.41 -5.41 4.63
N ASN A 159 -16.05 -5.85 3.56
CA ASN A 159 -15.33 -6.54 2.49
C ASN A 159 -14.46 -5.51 1.76
N LEU A 160 -13.15 -5.58 1.94
CA LEU A 160 -12.19 -4.67 1.30
C LEU A 160 -11.93 -5.00 -0.18
N VAL A 161 -12.20 -6.24 -0.57
CA VAL A 161 -11.92 -6.78 -1.91
C VAL A 161 -12.51 -5.93 -3.06
N PRO A 162 -13.75 -5.42 -3.00
CA PRO A 162 -14.32 -4.58 -4.05
C PRO A 162 -13.54 -3.29 -4.31
N PHE A 163 -12.83 -2.75 -3.31
CA PHE A 163 -12.06 -1.51 -3.47
C PHE A 163 -10.72 -1.70 -4.18
N VAL A 164 -10.21 -2.93 -4.18
CA VAL A 164 -8.92 -3.31 -4.79
C VAL A 164 -9.06 -4.17 -6.05
N SER A 165 -10.25 -4.71 -6.30
CA SER A 165 -10.59 -5.45 -7.51
C SER A 165 -10.74 -4.52 -8.72
N THR A 166 -10.44 -5.05 -9.90
CA THR A 166 -10.77 -4.43 -11.18
C THR A 166 -12.28 -4.31 -11.35
N ALA A 167 -12.71 -3.23 -12.00
CA ALA A 167 -14.12 -2.95 -12.26
C ALA A 167 -14.67 -3.73 -13.46
N LYS A 168 -13.80 -4.10 -14.41
CA LYS A 168 -14.18 -4.78 -15.66
C LYS A 168 -13.13 -5.82 -16.01
N GLN A 169 -13.54 -6.81 -16.79
CA GLN A 169 -12.61 -7.80 -17.32
C GLN A 169 -11.52 -7.12 -18.16
N GLN A 170 -10.28 -7.56 -17.95
CA GLN A 170 -9.10 -7.11 -18.69
C GLN A 170 -8.32 -8.32 -19.20
N ILE A 171 -7.78 -8.22 -20.40
CA ILE A 171 -7.04 -9.29 -21.06
C ILE A 171 -5.60 -8.81 -21.29
N TYR A 172 -4.64 -9.63 -20.92
CA TYR A 172 -3.22 -9.35 -21.05
C TYR A 172 -2.53 -10.48 -21.82
N GLY A 173 -1.63 -10.11 -22.73
CA GLY A 173 -0.93 -11.05 -23.60
C GLY A 173 -1.80 -11.63 -24.71
N ASN A 174 -1.20 -12.54 -25.48
CA ASN A 174 -1.82 -13.20 -26.63
C ASN A 174 -1.39 -14.67 -26.76
N GLY A 175 -0.93 -15.28 -25.67
CA GLY A 175 -0.45 -16.64 -25.66
C GLY A 175 -1.56 -17.70 -25.74
N LYS A 176 -1.18 -18.93 -26.11
CA LYS A 176 -2.11 -20.05 -26.34
C LYS A 176 -2.85 -20.53 -25.08
N ILE A 177 -2.23 -20.40 -23.91
CA ILE A 177 -2.79 -20.90 -22.64
C ILE A 177 -3.57 -19.77 -21.96
N LYS A 178 -4.90 -19.90 -21.90
CA LYS A 178 -5.74 -18.93 -21.18
C LYS A 178 -5.78 -19.26 -19.70
N VAL A 179 -5.48 -18.28 -18.85
CA VAL A 179 -5.54 -18.39 -17.39
C VAL A 179 -6.46 -17.32 -16.84
N LEU A 180 -7.46 -17.73 -16.06
CA LEU A 180 -8.39 -16.82 -15.41
C LEU A 180 -7.82 -16.38 -14.06
N PHE A 181 -7.79 -15.07 -13.83
CA PHE A 181 -7.36 -14.42 -12.60
C PHE A 181 -8.56 -13.73 -11.97
N ILE A 182 -9.06 -14.26 -10.86
CA ILE A 182 -10.08 -13.58 -10.06
C ILE A 182 -9.36 -12.56 -9.19
N ASP A 183 -9.62 -11.28 -9.47
CA ASP A 183 -8.91 -10.19 -8.82
C ASP A 183 -9.49 -9.91 -7.44
N CYS A 184 -8.76 -10.29 -6.40
CA CYS A 184 -9.09 -9.96 -5.03
C CYS A 184 -8.09 -8.99 -4.38
N GLY A 185 -7.47 -8.13 -5.17
CA GLY A 185 -6.28 -7.35 -4.76
C GLY A 185 -5.01 -7.94 -5.35
N LEU A 186 -5.06 -8.26 -6.64
CA LEU A 186 -3.97 -8.86 -7.37
C LEU A 186 -2.79 -7.90 -7.51
N LYS A 187 -1.59 -8.40 -7.24
CA LYS A 187 -0.34 -7.67 -7.53
C LYS A 187 0.02 -7.82 -9.00
N GLU A 188 0.31 -6.71 -9.68
CA GLU A 188 0.58 -6.71 -11.12
C GLU A 188 1.79 -7.58 -11.51
N ASN A 189 2.75 -7.79 -10.61
CA ASN A 189 3.86 -8.71 -10.88
C ASN A 189 3.39 -10.15 -11.16
N GLN A 190 2.28 -10.58 -10.56
CA GLN A 190 1.71 -11.91 -10.83
C GLN A 190 1.28 -12.02 -12.31
N ILE A 191 0.70 -10.96 -12.87
CA ILE A 191 0.37 -10.90 -14.31
C ILE A 191 1.67 -10.89 -15.12
N ARG A 192 2.62 -10.00 -14.79
CA ARG A 192 3.90 -9.88 -15.51
C ARG A 192 4.65 -11.21 -15.58
N LEU A 193 4.66 -11.98 -14.49
CA LEU A 193 5.28 -13.31 -14.43
C LEU A 193 4.59 -14.33 -15.33
N MET A 194 3.26 -14.36 -15.37
CA MET A 194 2.52 -15.28 -16.25
C MET A 194 2.77 -14.97 -17.72
N LEU A 195 2.84 -13.68 -18.09
CA LEU A 195 3.10 -13.24 -19.46
C LEU A 195 4.49 -13.60 -19.99
N LYS A 196 5.44 -14.00 -19.13
CA LYS A 196 6.73 -14.55 -19.58
C LYS A 196 6.60 -15.93 -20.25
N TYR A 197 5.46 -16.59 -20.04
CA TYR A 197 5.11 -17.85 -20.68
C TYR A 197 4.11 -17.61 -21.80
N ASN A 198 3.82 -18.63 -22.62
CA ASN A 198 2.85 -18.56 -23.72
C ASN A 198 1.40 -18.53 -23.22
N THR A 199 1.08 -17.57 -22.36
CA THR A 199 -0.22 -17.42 -21.68
C THR A 199 -0.95 -16.14 -22.12
N THR A 200 -2.28 -16.19 -22.02
CA THR A 200 -3.17 -15.03 -22.02
C THR A 200 -3.81 -14.98 -20.64
N VAL A 201 -3.57 -13.90 -19.91
CA VAL A 201 -4.15 -13.69 -18.58
C VAL A 201 -5.45 -12.92 -18.72
N ILE A 202 -6.53 -13.46 -18.15
CA ILE A 202 -7.84 -12.82 -18.13
C ILE A 202 -8.13 -12.44 -16.68
N ARG A 203 -7.94 -11.16 -16.35
CA ARG A 203 -8.25 -10.59 -15.03
C ARG A 203 -9.74 -10.25 -15.00
N VAL A 204 -10.47 -10.79 -14.05
CA VAL A 204 -11.90 -10.55 -13.85
C VAL A 204 -12.17 -9.98 -12.47
N PRO A 205 -13.29 -9.26 -12.27
CA PRO A 205 -13.69 -8.76 -10.96
C PRO A 205 -13.82 -9.88 -9.92
N TRP A 206 -13.66 -9.54 -8.64
CA TRP A 206 -13.73 -10.47 -7.52
C TRP A 206 -15.03 -11.30 -7.43
N ASN A 207 -16.15 -10.73 -7.90
CA ASN A 207 -17.48 -11.34 -7.87
C ASN A 207 -17.83 -12.09 -9.17
N TYR A 208 -16.85 -12.28 -10.05
CA TYR A 208 -17.03 -13.08 -11.25
C TYR A 208 -17.30 -14.55 -10.90
N ASN A 209 -18.27 -15.18 -11.57
CA ASN A 209 -18.59 -16.59 -11.38
C ASN A 209 -17.75 -17.46 -12.35
N PRO A 210 -16.70 -18.16 -11.87
CA PRO A 210 -15.83 -18.93 -12.75
C PRO A 210 -16.48 -20.20 -13.29
N PHE A 211 -17.60 -20.67 -12.73
CA PHE A 211 -18.24 -21.92 -13.12
C PHE A 211 -19.17 -21.79 -14.34
N LEU A 212 -19.39 -20.58 -14.82
CA LEU A 212 -20.21 -20.34 -16.03
C LEU A 212 -19.46 -20.67 -17.32
N ASP A 213 -18.13 -20.78 -17.26
CA ASP A 213 -17.25 -20.90 -18.41
C ASP A 213 -16.24 -22.04 -18.21
N ASN A 214 -15.81 -22.69 -19.29
CA ASN A 214 -14.83 -23.78 -19.24
C ASN A 214 -13.39 -23.24 -19.22
N TRP A 215 -12.82 -23.09 -18.02
CA TRP A 215 -11.44 -22.63 -17.82
C TRP A 215 -10.45 -23.78 -17.72
N ARG A 216 -9.26 -23.59 -18.31
CA ARG A 216 -8.13 -24.53 -18.16
C ARG A 216 -7.41 -24.40 -16.82
N ALA A 217 -7.39 -23.21 -16.24
CA ALA A 217 -6.84 -22.93 -14.94
C ALA A 217 -7.48 -21.64 -14.38
N VAL A 218 -7.87 -21.69 -13.10
CA VAL A 218 -8.39 -20.54 -12.34
C VAL A 218 -7.44 -20.29 -11.19
N LEU A 219 -6.92 -19.08 -11.10
CA LEU A 219 -6.11 -18.63 -9.98
C LEU A 219 -6.87 -17.53 -9.24
N LYS A 220 -7.04 -17.75 -7.93
CA LYS A 220 -7.55 -16.76 -6.99
C LYS A 220 -6.43 -16.45 -6.01
N PHE A 221 -6.00 -15.21 -5.98
CA PHE A 221 -5.01 -14.74 -5.02
C PHE A 221 -5.75 -13.98 -3.93
N SER A 222 -5.88 -14.60 -2.75
CA SER A 222 -6.26 -13.90 -1.52
C SER A 222 -4.99 -13.67 -0.72
N ASN A 223 -4.77 -12.42 -0.29
CA ASN A 223 -3.76 -12.10 0.72
C ASN A 223 -4.27 -12.50 2.11
#